data_AF-A0A7X9JM52-F1
#
_entry.id   AF-A0A7X9JM52-F1
#
_cell.length_a   1.000
_cell.length_b   1.000
_cell.length_c   1.000
_cell.angle_alpha   90.00
_cell.angle_beta   90.00
_cell.angle_gamma   90.00
#
_symmetry.space_group_name_H-M   'P 1'
#
loop_
_entity.id
_entity.type
_entity.pdbx_description
1 polymer ?
#
loop_
_entity_poly.entity_id
_entity_poly.type
_entity_poly.pdbx_seq_one_letter_code
_entity_poly.pdbx_strand_id
1 'polypeptide(L)'
;TRAITTEPLRLALDSCIFCLECQDACPEHKIRFTNNYKMGTNQYERLQIAEGKENLVCVNPALVRNEIVRLLGRSLKLRLVSAGSCNGCELELNAAGNVNFDMGRYGIEFVASPRHADGLVITGPITENSLASVKLTYEAIPSPNVVILVGACALSGGVFKESPALRREILSELKPDLLVPGCPPHPLTFINAILDLIKTKV
;
A
#
# COMPACT_ATOMS: atom_id res chain seq x y z
N THR A 1 -11.77 -11.48 6.55
CA THR A 1 -10.30 -11.76 6.58
C THR A 1 -9.76 -12.20 7.95
N ARG A 2 -10.54 -12.08 9.03
CA ARG A 2 -10.06 -12.27 10.43
C ARG A 2 -8.94 -11.28 10.78
N ALA A 3 -9.18 -10.00 10.51
CA ALA A 3 -8.22 -8.93 10.78
C ALA A 3 -8.11 -8.57 12.27
N ILE A 4 -9.11 -8.94 13.08
CA ILE A 4 -9.13 -8.73 14.52
C ILE A 4 -8.71 -10.01 15.27
N THR A 5 -7.89 -9.81 16.30
CA THR A 5 -7.66 -10.75 17.40
C THR A 5 -8.18 -10.09 18.68
N THR A 6 -8.94 -10.79 19.51
CA THR A 6 -9.56 -10.20 20.72
C THR A 6 -8.72 -10.40 21.98
N GLU A 7 -7.85 -11.41 22.01
CA GLU A 7 -6.99 -11.73 23.17
C GLU A 7 -5.56 -12.09 22.70
N PRO A 8 -4.59 -11.16 22.82
CA PRO A 8 -4.76 -9.74 23.14
C PRO A 8 -5.45 -8.97 22.00
N LEU A 9 -6.12 -7.85 22.33
CA LEU A 9 -6.84 -7.03 21.35
C LEU A 9 -5.88 -6.42 20.33
N ARG A 10 -6.02 -6.83 19.06
CA ARG A 10 -5.20 -6.37 17.93
C ARG A 10 -6.04 -6.29 16.66
N LEU A 11 -5.81 -5.25 15.87
CA LEU A 11 -6.34 -5.07 14.51
C LEU A 11 -5.19 -4.98 13.50
N ALA A 12 -5.18 -5.91 12.55
CA ALA A 12 -4.22 -5.99 11.46
C ALA A 12 -4.73 -5.20 10.23
N LEU A 13 -4.22 -3.98 10.02
CA LEU A 13 -4.65 -3.11 8.91
C LEU A 13 -4.26 -3.64 7.54
N ASP A 14 -3.18 -4.43 7.45
CA ASP A 14 -2.77 -5.15 6.24
C ASP A 14 -3.80 -6.19 5.78
N SER A 15 -4.65 -6.66 6.70
CA SER A 15 -5.72 -7.64 6.45
C SER A 15 -7.13 -7.05 6.56
N CYS A 16 -7.27 -5.82 7.05
CA CYS A 16 -8.55 -5.16 7.25
C CYS A 16 -9.18 -4.76 5.91
N ILE A 17 -10.45 -5.12 5.71
CA ILE A 17 -11.23 -4.75 4.52
C ILE A 17 -12.25 -3.63 4.80
N PHE A 18 -12.18 -3.01 5.99
CA PHE A 18 -13.03 -1.88 6.38
C PHE A 18 -14.55 -2.16 6.34
N CYS A 19 -14.95 -3.42 6.57
CA CYS A 19 -16.35 -3.84 6.66
C CYS A 19 -17.05 -3.47 7.98
N LEU A 20 -16.34 -2.83 8.92
CA LEU A 20 -16.80 -2.46 10.27
C LEU A 20 -17.13 -3.63 11.22
N GLU A 21 -17.22 -4.86 10.74
CA GLU A 21 -17.50 -6.04 11.58
C GLU A 21 -16.52 -6.21 12.76
N CYS A 22 -15.28 -5.77 12.61
CA CYS A 22 -14.29 -5.83 13.71
C CYS A 22 -14.61 -4.85 14.86
N GLN A 23 -15.27 -3.72 14.56
CA GLN A 23 -15.74 -2.79 15.59
C GLN A 23 -16.92 -3.39 16.36
N ASP A 24 -17.81 -4.10 15.67
CA ASP A 24 -18.96 -4.76 16.29
C ASP A 24 -18.56 -6.01 17.08
N ALA A 25 -17.57 -6.76 16.59
CA ALA A 25 -17.03 -7.95 17.25
C ALA A 25 -16.09 -7.62 18.42
N CYS A 26 -15.64 -6.36 18.55
CA CYS A 26 -14.73 -5.95 19.62
C CYS A 26 -15.48 -5.92 20.96
N PRO A 27 -15.03 -6.67 21.98
CA PRO A 27 -15.55 -6.53 23.34
C PRO A 27 -15.46 -5.06 23.80
N GLU A 28 -16.51 -4.58 24.47
CA GLU A 28 -16.57 -3.24 25.06
C GLU A 28 -16.40 -2.07 24.05
N HIS A 29 -16.54 -2.32 22.74
CA HIS A 29 -16.43 -1.31 21.67
C HIS A 29 -15.12 -0.49 21.69
N LYS A 30 -14.01 -1.11 22.11
CA LYS A 30 -12.69 -0.45 22.18
C LYS A 30 -12.11 -0.08 20.81
N ILE A 31 -12.51 -0.76 19.74
CA ILE A 31 -12.12 -0.44 18.36
C ILE A 31 -13.15 0.47 17.73
N ARG A 32 -12.71 1.58 17.12
CA ARG A 32 -13.56 2.47 16.34
C ARG A 32 -12.89 2.85 15.04
N PHE A 33 -13.62 2.72 13.94
CA PHE A 33 -13.18 3.24 12.65
C PHE A 33 -13.39 4.76 12.58
N THR A 34 -12.41 5.47 12.00
CA THR A 34 -12.41 6.92 11.87
C THR A 34 -12.14 7.30 10.42
N ASN A 35 -12.29 8.58 10.09
CA ASN A 35 -11.94 9.11 8.77
C ASN A 35 -10.44 9.40 8.60
N ASN A 36 -9.58 8.79 9.43
CA ASN A 36 -8.15 8.98 9.32
C ASN A 36 -7.61 8.29 8.07
N TYR A 37 -7.16 9.08 7.10
CA TYR A 37 -6.53 8.60 5.87
C TYR A 37 -5.01 8.43 6.00
N LYS A 38 -4.39 8.86 7.09
CA LYS A 38 -2.93 8.71 7.31
C LYS A 38 -2.63 7.30 7.81
N MET A 39 -2.56 6.35 6.88
CA MET A 39 -2.38 4.93 7.17
C MET A 39 -1.25 4.27 6.38
N GLY A 40 -0.46 5.06 5.63
CA GLY A 40 0.72 4.56 4.91
C GLY A 40 1.92 4.34 5.82
N THR A 41 2.71 3.30 5.55
CA THR A 41 3.94 3.00 6.28
C THR A 41 4.89 2.15 5.43
N ASN A 42 6.17 2.10 5.79
CA ASN A 42 7.18 1.22 5.21
C ASN A 42 7.50 0.01 6.11
N GLN A 43 6.68 -0.26 7.12
CA GLN A 43 6.85 -1.36 8.07
C GLN A 43 5.52 -2.07 8.35
N TYR A 44 5.50 -3.40 8.24
CA TYR A 44 4.32 -4.22 8.54
C TYR A 44 3.93 -4.16 10.01
N GLU A 45 4.89 -4.01 10.92
CA GLU A 45 4.66 -3.91 12.36
C GLU A 45 3.82 -2.69 12.72
N ARG A 46 3.97 -1.59 11.96
CA ARG A 46 3.18 -0.37 12.14
C ARG A 46 1.75 -0.49 11.61
N LEU A 47 1.42 -1.56 10.88
CA LEU A 47 0.05 -1.88 10.47
C LEU A 47 -0.71 -2.70 11.54
N GLN A 48 -0.06 -3.01 12.66
CA GLN A 48 -0.63 -3.79 13.76
C GLN A 48 -1.03 -2.85 14.89
N ILE A 49 -2.31 -2.46 14.89
CA ILE A 49 -2.89 -1.67 15.98
C ILE A 49 -3.17 -2.63 17.13
N ALA A 50 -2.68 -2.33 18.33
CA ALA A 50 -2.89 -3.19 19.50
C ALA A 50 -3.15 -2.35 20.76
N GLU A 51 -3.92 -2.89 21.70
CA GLU A 51 -4.17 -2.26 22.99
C GLU A 51 -2.84 -1.95 23.72
N GLY A 52 -2.76 -0.76 24.33
CA GLY A 52 -1.56 -0.30 25.04
C GLY A 52 -0.38 0.08 24.14
N LYS A 53 -0.49 -0.02 22.81
CA LYS A 53 0.53 0.46 21.87
C LYS A 53 0.06 1.75 21.19
N GLU A 54 0.74 2.86 21.47
CA GLU A 54 0.58 4.13 20.74
C GLU A 54 1.34 4.12 19.41
N ASN A 55 1.27 3.01 18.67
CA ASN A 55 1.93 2.91 17.37
C ASN A 55 1.16 3.75 16.35
N LEU A 56 1.69 4.94 16.05
CA LEU A 56 1.21 5.72 14.91
C LEU A 56 1.53 4.99 13.61
N VAL A 57 0.52 4.81 12.77
CA VAL A 57 0.71 4.31 11.41
C VAL A 57 1.34 5.45 10.61
N CYS A 58 2.65 5.39 10.42
CA CYS A 58 3.41 6.38 9.66
C CYS A 58 4.65 5.76 9.03
N VAL A 59 5.20 6.43 8.02
CA VAL A 59 6.49 6.08 7.43
C VAL A 59 7.60 6.22 8.48
N ASN A 60 8.52 5.26 8.53
CA ASN A 60 9.72 5.32 9.36
C ASN A 60 10.86 5.97 8.55
N PRO A 61 11.29 7.20 8.91
CA PRO A 61 12.34 7.90 8.18
C PRO A 61 13.66 7.12 8.07
N ALA A 62 14.01 6.38 9.12
CA ALA A 62 15.27 5.63 9.18
C ALA A 62 15.37 4.47 8.18
N LEU A 63 14.24 4.04 7.60
CA LEU A 63 14.17 2.97 6.60
C LEU A 63 13.95 3.49 5.19
N VAL A 64 13.78 4.81 5.01
CA VAL A 64 13.66 5.41 3.67
C VAL A 64 15.04 5.49 3.04
N ARG A 65 15.18 4.97 1.82
CA ARG A 65 16.45 5.03 1.09
C ARG A 65 16.76 6.46 0.64
N ASN A 66 17.98 6.92 0.89
CA ASN A 66 18.39 8.31 0.61
C ASN A 66 18.23 8.71 -0.86
N GLU A 67 18.49 7.77 -1.77
CA GLU A 67 18.36 8.00 -3.21
C GLU A 67 16.91 8.28 -3.63
N ILE A 68 15.90 7.71 -2.96
CA ILE A 68 14.49 7.97 -3.22
C ILE A 68 14.19 9.45 -2.96
N VAL A 69 14.55 9.95 -1.78
CA VAL A 69 14.27 11.35 -1.40
C VAL A 69 15.06 12.31 -2.27
N ARG A 70 16.33 12.01 -2.55
CA ARG A 70 17.22 12.89 -3.33
C ARG A 70 16.82 12.98 -4.81
N LEU A 71 16.50 11.86 -5.44
CA LEU A 71 16.28 11.79 -6.89
C LEU A 71 14.79 11.84 -7.26
N LEU A 72 13.93 11.22 -6.46
CA LEU A 72 12.48 11.07 -6.74
C LEU A 72 11.60 12.00 -5.88
N GLY A 73 12.19 12.82 -5.01
CA GLY A 73 11.48 13.70 -4.06
C GLY A 73 10.66 14.83 -4.69
N ARG A 74 10.89 15.16 -5.97
CA ARG A 74 10.26 16.30 -6.67
C ARG A 74 9.32 15.90 -7.81
N SER A 75 9.56 14.74 -8.40
CA SER A 75 8.79 14.18 -9.50
C SER A 75 8.87 12.67 -9.38
N LEU A 76 7.72 12.01 -9.39
CA LEU A 76 7.61 10.57 -9.23
C LEU A 76 6.62 10.02 -10.27
N LYS A 77 7.15 9.29 -11.24
CA LYS A 77 6.35 8.60 -12.26
C LYS A 77 6.11 7.17 -11.82
N LEU A 78 4.87 6.72 -11.78
CA LEU A 78 4.52 5.39 -11.27
C LEU A 78 3.94 4.51 -12.38
N ARG A 79 4.27 3.23 -12.35
CA ARG A 79 3.61 2.22 -13.18
C ARG A 79 2.79 1.28 -12.32
N LEU A 80 1.49 1.20 -12.58
CA LEU A 80 0.58 0.28 -11.91
C LEU A 80 0.52 -1.08 -12.59
N VAL A 81 0.64 -2.16 -11.82
CA VAL A 81 0.37 -3.53 -12.27
C VAL A 81 -0.76 -4.13 -11.43
N SER A 82 -1.87 -4.46 -12.09
CA SER A 82 -2.94 -5.25 -11.49
C SER A 82 -2.52 -6.71 -11.45
N ALA A 83 -2.18 -7.20 -10.26
CA ALA A 83 -1.73 -8.57 -10.02
C ALA A 83 -2.90 -9.47 -9.58
N GLY A 84 -3.96 -9.50 -10.39
CA GLY A 84 -5.22 -10.19 -10.09
C GLY A 84 -6.21 -9.37 -9.25
N SER A 85 -6.19 -8.04 -9.41
CA SER A 85 -7.08 -7.11 -8.69
C SER A 85 -8.54 -7.21 -9.16
N CYS A 86 -9.47 -6.77 -8.31
CA CYS A 86 -10.89 -6.60 -8.62
C CYS A 86 -11.22 -5.22 -9.21
N ASN A 87 -10.21 -4.44 -9.64
CA ASN A 87 -10.30 -3.06 -10.13
C ASN A 87 -10.66 -2.00 -9.07
N GLY A 88 -11.02 -2.38 -7.84
CA GLY A 88 -11.38 -1.42 -6.79
C GLY A 88 -10.23 -0.47 -6.42
N CYS A 89 -9.01 -0.99 -6.25
CA CYS A 89 -7.85 -0.15 -5.95
C CYS A 89 -7.49 0.74 -7.14
N GLU A 90 -7.58 0.22 -8.36
CA GLU A 90 -7.28 0.93 -9.61
C GLU A 90 -8.23 2.12 -9.82
N LEU A 91 -9.51 1.98 -9.48
CA LEU A 91 -10.48 3.08 -9.55
C LEU A 91 -10.09 4.23 -8.60
N GLU A 92 -9.72 3.92 -7.36
CA GLU A 92 -9.27 4.95 -6.40
C GLU A 92 -7.93 5.59 -6.80
N LEU A 93 -7.01 4.79 -7.34
CA LEU A 93 -5.72 5.28 -7.84
C LEU A 93 -5.88 6.15 -9.09
N ASN A 94 -6.86 5.84 -9.95
CA ASN A 94 -7.24 6.71 -11.06
C ASN A 94 -7.88 8.00 -10.54
N ALA A 95 -8.77 7.91 -9.56
CA ALA A 95 -9.39 9.06 -8.93
C ALA A 95 -8.36 10.00 -8.28
N ALA A 96 -7.26 9.48 -7.72
CA ALA A 96 -6.18 10.31 -7.17
C ALA A 96 -5.63 11.35 -8.16
N GLY A 97 -5.68 11.08 -9.46
CA GLY A 97 -5.24 12.00 -10.53
C GLY A 97 -6.31 12.97 -11.05
N ASN A 98 -7.56 12.88 -10.57
CA ASN A 98 -8.64 13.75 -11.05
C ASN A 98 -8.62 15.15 -10.39
N VAL A 99 -9.53 16.03 -10.81
CA VAL A 99 -9.63 17.42 -10.33
C VAL A 99 -9.94 17.58 -8.84
N ASN A 100 -10.45 16.55 -8.16
CA ASN A 100 -10.79 16.61 -6.73
C ASN A 100 -9.55 16.39 -5.85
N PHE A 101 -8.66 15.49 -6.27
CA PHE A 101 -7.49 15.09 -5.48
C PHE A 101 -6.17 15.66 -6.03
N ASP A 102 -6.10 15.83 -7.35
CA ASP A 102 -5.00 16.45 -8.09
C ASP A 102 -3.62 16.04 -7.57
N MET A 103 -3.34 14.73 -7.58
CA MET A 103 -2.03 14.20 -7.21
C MET A 103 -0.89 14.79 -8.07
N GLY A 104 -1.21 15.18 -9.31
CA GLY A 104 -0.28 15.77 -10.29
C GLY A 104 0.38 17.05 -9.79
N ARG A 105 -0.29 17.87 -8.97
CA ARG A 105 0.29 19.08 -8.36
C ARG A 105 1.54 18.83 -7.51
N TYR A 106 1.73 17.59 -7.06
CA TYR A 106 2.89 17.18 -6.28
C TYR A 106 4.00 16.54 -7.13
N GLY A 107 3.86 16.56 -8.47
CA GLY A 107 4.79 15.93 -9.40
C GLY A 107 4.62 14.41 -9.50
N ILE A 108 3.51 13.87 -9.00
CA ILE A 108 3.24 12.43 -8.97
C ILE A 108 2.21 12.08 -10.06
N GLU A 109 2.51 11.13 -10.94
CA GLU A 109 1.57 10.67 -11.97
C GLU A 109 1.78 9.20 -12.33
N PHE A 110 0.77 8.59 -12.95
CA PHE A 110 0.89 7.26 -13.55
C PHE A 110 1.29 7.37 -15.02
N VAL A 111 2.26 6.55 -15.43
CA VAL A 111 2.73 6.45 -16.81
C VAL A 111 2.44 5.08 -17.41
N ALA A 112 2.28 5.03 -18.73
CA ALA A 112 1.95 3.78 -19.44
C ALA A 112 3.15 2.83 -19.56
N SER A 113 4.34 3.37 -19.79
CA SER A 113 5.56 2.59 -19.99
C SER A 113 6.32 2.42 -18.68
N PRO A 114 6.69 1.19 -18.27
CA PRO A 114 7.59 1.00 -17.14
C PRO A 114 8.96 1.66 -17.34
N ARG A 115 9.41 1.83 -18.59
CA ARG A 115 10.68 2.50 -18.89
C ARG A 115 10.66 4.01 -18.63
N HIS A 116 9.48 4.60 -18.44
CA HIS A 116 9.30 6.00 -18.04
C HIS A 116 8.95 6.16 -16.56
N ALA A 117 8.83 5.05 -15.82
CA ALA A 117 8.45 5.07 -14.42
C ALA A 117 9.69 5.10 -13.52
N ASP A 118 9.50 5.68 -12.34
CA ASP A 118 10.41 5.72 -11.20
C ASP A 118 9.96 4.75 -10.10
N GLY A 119 8.87 4.00 -10.31
CA GLY A 119 8.33 3.09 -9.30
C GLY A 119 7.22 2.18 -9.80
N LEU A 120 7.08 1.05 -9.12
CA LEU A 120 6.08 0.03 -9.35
C LEU A 120 5.01 0.09 -8.26
N VAL A 121 3.75 0.20 -8.66
CA VAL A 121 2.58 0.08 -7.79
C VAL A 121 1.90 -1.26 -8.07
N ILE A 122 1.76 -2.09 -7.04
CA ILE A 122 1.14 -3.42 -7.14
C ILE A 122 -0.19 -3.40 -6.39
N THR A 123 -1.23 -3.84 -7.07
CA THR A 123 -2.58 -4.03 -6.55
C THR A 123 -3.02 -5.48 -6.76
N GLY A 124 -3.99 -5.94 -5.97
CA GLY A 124 -4.48 -7.32 -6.03
C GLY A 124 -3.61 -8.32 -5.26
N PRO A 125 -4.02 -9.60 -5.17
CA PRO A 125 -3.44 -10.58 -4.26
C PRO A 125 -2.16 -11.26 -4.76
N ILE A 126 -1.68 -10.91 -5.97
CA ILE A 126 -0.51 -11.49 -6.64
C ILE A 126 -0.74 -12.97 -6.98
N THR A 127 -1.51 -13.16 -8.04
CA THR A 127 -1.81 -14.49 -8.60
C THR A 127 -0.61 -15.05 -9.37
N GLU A 128 -0.53 -16.38 -9.46
CA GLU A 128 0.48 -17.08 -10.26
C GLU A 128 0.57 -16.55 -11.70
N ASN A 129 -0.58 -16.36 -12.37
CA ASN A 129 -0.64 -15.86 -13.74
C ASN A 129 -0.12 -14.41 -13.89
N SER A 130 -0.14 -13.62 -12.81
CA SER A 130 0.34 -12.24 -12.84
C SER A 130 1.84 -12.09 -12.59
N LEU A 131 2.53 -13.14 -12.16
CA LEU A 131 3.96 -13.08 -11.82
C LEU A 131 4.82 -12.54 -12.96
N ALA A 132 4.60 -13.03 -14.18
CA ALA A 132 5.35 -12.59 -15.35
C ALA A 132 5.20 -11.08 -15.57
N SER A 133 3.97 -10.55 -15.48
CA SER A 133 3.72 -9.11 -15.63
C SER A 133 4.38 -8.29 -14.54
N VAL A 134 4.36 -8.74 -13.28
CA VAL A 134 5.00 -8.02 -12.17
C VAL A 134 6.52 -7.99 -12.35
N LYS A 135 7.15 -9.14 -12.64
CA LYS A 135 8.60 -9.26 -12.84
C LYS A 135 9.09 -8.42 -14.01
N LEU A 136 8.51 -8.62 -15.19
CA LEU A 136 8.92 -7.90 -16.40
C LEU A 136 8.72 -6.39 -16.27
N THR A 137 7.67 -5.96 -15.56
CA THR A 137 7.47 -4.53 -15.30
C THR A 137 8.54 -4.00 -14.36
N TYR A 138 8.81 -4.70 -13.25
CA TYR A 138 9.84 -4.30 -12.29
C TYR A 138 11.23 -4.21 -12.94
N GLU A 139 11.62 -5.23 -13.71
CA GLU A 139 12.90 -5.29 -14.42
C GLU A 139 13.04 -4.18 -15.49
N ALA A 140 11.93 -3.71 -16.05
CA ALA A 140 11.93 -2.64 -17.04
C ALA A 140 12.00 -1.22 -16.44
N ILE A 141 11.78 -1.08 -15.13
CA ILE A 141 11.85 0.20 -14.42
C ILE A 141 13.32 0.50 -14.06
N PRO A 142 13.89 1.64 -14.48
CA PRO A 142 15.27 2.02 -14.14
C PRO A 142 15.52 2.11 -12.64
N SER A 143 16.75 1.83 -12.21
CA SER A 143 17.19 2.10 -10.84
C SER A 143 17.71 3.54 -10.71
N PRO A 144 17.45 4.24 -9.59
CA PRO A 144 16.67 3.80 -8.43
C PRO A 144 15.16 3.89 -8.67
N ASN A 145 14.42 2.91 -8.13
CA ASN A 145 12.96 2.88 -8.17
C ASN A 145 12.35 2.56 -6.81
N VAL A 146 11.04 2.79 -6.67
CA VAL A 146 10.26 2.43 -5.48
C VAL A 146 9.25 1.32 -5.76
N VAL A 147 9.03 0.42 -4.80
CA VAL A 147 7.97 -0.59 -4.86
C VAL A 147 6.89 -0.29 -3.82
N ILE A 148 5.64 -0.16 -4.28
CA ILE A 148 4.50 0.23 -3.46
C ILE A 148 3.42 -0.85 -3.52
N LEU A 149 2.99 -1.37 -2.37
CA LEU A 149 1.84 -2.27 -2.27
C LEU A 149 0.60 -1.47 -1.88
N VAL A 150 -0.49 -1.67 -2.62
CA VAL A 150 -1.74 -0.93 -2.41
C VAL A 150 -2.91 -1.89 -2.22
N GLY A 151 -3.57 -1.75 -1.07
CA GLY A 151 -4.75 -2.48 -0.68
C GLY A 151 -4.47 -3.80 0.04
N ALA A 152 -5.42 -4.24 0.88
CA ALA A 152 -5.30 -5.42 1.73
C ALA A 152 -4.93 -6.69 0.94
N CYS A 153 -5.41 -6.82 -0.30
CA CYS A 153 -5.02 -7.93 -1.18
C CYS A 153 -3.51 -7.94 -1.47
N ALA A 154 -2.90 -6.80 -1.82
CA ALA A 154 -1.47 -6.75 -2.10
C ALA A 154 -0.64 -6.98 -0.82
N LEU A 155 -1.10 -6.42 0.30
CA LEU A 155 -0.39 -6.46 1.59
C LEU A 155 -0.45 -7.83 2.27
N SER A 156 -1.59 -8.52 2.27
CA SER A 156 -1.77 -9.79 3.01
C SER A 156 -2.43 -10.92 2.21
N GLY A 157 -2.72 -10.72 0.93
CA GLY A 157 -3.56 -11.63 0.13
C GLY A 157 -5.05 -11.38 0.36
N GLY A 158 -5.40 -10.54 1.34
CA GLY A 158 -6.76 -10.13 1.63
C GLY A 158 -7.67 -11.33 1.93
N VAL A 159 -8.84 -11.35 1.29
CA VAL A 159 -9.79 -12.46 1.40
C VAL A 159 -9.29 -13.74 0.72
N PHE A 160 -8.27 -13.65 -0.14
CA PHE A 160 -7.72 -14.78 -0.90
C PHE A 160 -6.48 -15.41 -0.28
N LYS A 161 -6.05 -14.98 0.91
CA LYS A 161 -4.75 -15.36 1.51
C LYS A 161 -4.46 -16.86 1.60
N GLU A 162 -5.50 -17.70 1.71
CA GLU A 162 -5.39 -19.17 1.80
C GLU A 162 -5.45 -19.85 0.41
N SER A 163 -5.57 -19.09 -0.67
CA SER A 163 -5.72 -19.63 -2.02
C SER A 163 -4.37 -20.14 -2.56
N PRO A 164 -4.32 -21.37 -3.09
CA PRO A 164 -3.10 -21.92 -3.70
C PRO A 164 -2.74 -21.25 -5.03
N ALA A 165 -3.62 -20.40 -5.57
CA ALA A 165 -3.38 -19.64 -6.80
C ALA A 165 -2.53 -18.37 -6.58
N LEU A 166 -2.19 -18.05 -5.33
CA LEU A 166 -1.33 -16.91 -5.01
C LEU A 166 0.15 -17.31 -5.05
N ARG A 167 1.00 -16.36 -5.44
CA ARG A 167 2.47 -16.50 -5.46
C ARG A 167 3.09 -15.22 -4.92
N ARG A 168 3.21 -15.13 -3.60
CA ARG A 168 3.58 -13.89 -2.90
C ARG A 168 5.04 -13.87 -2.47
N GLU A 169 5.77 -14.95 -2.70
CA GLU A 169 7.20 -15.11 -2.41
C GLU A 169 8.05 -14.06 -3.14
N ILE A 170 7.59 -13.62 -4.32
CA ILE A 170 8.19 -12.54 -5.11
C ILE A 170 8.37 -11.23 -4.32
N LEU A 171 7.53 -10.97 -3.31
CA LEU A 171 7.65 -9.76 -2.49
C LEU A 171 8.98 -9.70 -1.70
N SER A 172 9.57 -10.85 -1.38
CA SER A 172 10.90 -10.90 -0.74
C SER A 172 12.01 -10.39 -1.65
N GLU A 173 11.86 -10.59 -2.96
CA GLU A 173 12.77 -10.12 -4.01
C GLU A 173 12.55 -8.62 -4.29
N LEU A 174 11.29 -8.19 -4.39
CA LEU A 174 10.91 -6.81 -4.72
C LEU A 174 11.16 -5.80 -3.59
N LYS A 175 11.11 -6.25 -2.33
CA LYS A 175 11.32 -5.41 -1.12
C LYS A 175 10.51 -4.11 -1.13
N PRO A 176 9.19 -4.17 -0.84
CA PRO A 176 8.32 -2.99 -0.83
C PRO A 176 8.85 -1.85 0.04
N ASP A 177 8.94 -0.65 -0.54
CA ASP A 177 9.30 0.59 0.14
C ASP A 177 8.10 1.23 0.85
N LEU A 178 6.87 0.95 0.40
CA LEU A 178 5.66 1.55 0.93
C LEU A 178 4.48 0.59 0.92
N LEU A 179 3.72 0.59 2.01
CA LEU A 179 2.55 -0.23 2.26
C LEU A 179 1.35 0.71 2.48
N VAL A 180 0.32 0.56 1.66
CA VAL A 180 -0.90 1.38 1.71
C VAL A 180 -2.10 0.47 2.01
N PRO A 181 -2.56 0.37 3.26
CA PRO A 181 -3.71 -0.47 3.63
C PRO A 181 -5.04 0.14 3.14
N GLY A 182 -6.04 -0.71 2.86
CA GLY A 182 -7.35 -0.30 2.36
C GLY A 182 -8.06 -1.38 1.54
N CYS A 183 -9.38 -1.29 1.36
CA CYS A 183 -10.13 -2.19 0.48
C CYS A 183 -11.40 -1.51 -0.12
N PRO A 184 -11.24 -0.60 -1.10
CA PRO A 184 -9.98 -0.02 -1.58
C PRO A 184 -9.46 1.09 -0.65
N PRO A 185 -8.18 1.48 -0.74
CA PRO A 185 -7.67 2.65 -0.03
C PRO A 185 -8.22 3.93 -0.65
N HIS A 186 -8.68 4.86 0.20
CA HIS A 186 -9.12 6.19 -0.25
C HIS A 186 -7.97 6.94 -0.96
N PRO A 187 -8.23 7.80 -1.97
CA PRO A 187 -7.17 8.45 -2.75
C PRO A 187 -6.22 9.29 -1.88
N LEU A 188 -6.74 9.97 -0.86
CA LEU A 188 -5.92 10.70 0.12
C LEU A 188 -4.96 9.81 0.91
N THR A 189 -5.33 8.56 1.18
CA THR A 189 -4.45 7.59 1.86
C THR A 189 -3.22 7.30 1.01
N PHE A 190 -3.42 7.08 -0.29
CA PHE A 190 -2.32 6.85 -1.23
C PHE A 190 -1.44 8.10 -1.42
N ILE A 191 -2.05 9.26 -1.66
CA ILE A 191 -1.33 10.52 -1.87
C ILE A 191 -0.50 10.86 -0.62
N ASN A 192 -1.10 10.79 0.57
CA ASN A 192 -0.38 11.11 1.81
C ASN A 192 0.76 10.11 2.06
N ALA A 193 0.55 8.82 1.84
CA ALA A 193 1.60 7.81 2.00
C ALA A 193 2.81 8.06 1.09
N ILE A 194 2.58 8.43 -0.18
CA ILE A 194 3.67 8.79 -1.10
C ILE A 194 4.38 10.06 -0.63
N LEU A 195 3.63 11.09 -0.26
CA LEU A 195 4.21 12.35 0.21
C LEU A 195 5.08 12.13 1.45
N ASP A 196 4.62 11.31 2.40
CA ASP A 196 5.40 10.96 3.59
C ASP A 196 6.68 10.21 3.19
N LEU A 197 6.62 9.29 2.22
CA LEU A 197 7.81 8.59 1.71
C LEU A 197 8.82 9.55 1.06
N ILE A 198 8.38 10.38 0.10
CA ILE A 198 9.30 11.16 -0.75
C ILE A 198 9.72 12.50 -0.15
N LYS A 199 8.98 13.03 0.82
CA LYS A 199 9.30 14.28 1.54
C LYS A 199 9.85 14.04 2.95
N THR A 200 10.15 12.78 3.29
CA THR A 200 10.86 12.47 4.53
C THR A 200 12.15 13.28 4.60
N LYS A 201 12.36 13.98 5.72
CA LYS A 201 13.66 14.56 6.03
C LYS A 201 14.57 13.43 6.49
N VAL A 202 15.51 13.04 5.63
CA VAL A 202 16.57 12.09 5.98
C VAL A 202 17.82 12.86 6.39
#